data_AF-A0A1J0W1W7-F1
#
_entry.id   AF-A0A1J0W1W7-F1
#
_cell.length_a   1.000
_cell.length_b   1.000
_cell.length_c   1.000
_cell.angle_alpha   90.00
_cell.angle_beta   90.00
_cell.angle_gamma   90.00
#
_symmetry.space_group_name_H-M   'P 1'
#
loop_
_entity.id
_entity.type
_entity.pdbx_description
1 polymer ?
#
loop_
_entity_poly.entity_id
_entity_poly.type
_entity_poly.pdbx_seq_one_letter_code
_entity_poly.pdbx_strand_id
1 'polypeptide(L)'
;MVDPDYVDCFRLATVEPATWSPERWARTALDDIAGAKGQFIWRVVLGLRLAPGAPDHVAGWRIAERAPSWIRVEATGWLIAGEILVHLDDEYASMVTAVRYHRRPAARVWRALSGIHRKAVPELLDEVDALRRR
;
A
#
# COMPACT_ATOMS: atom_id res chain seq x y z
N MET A 1 2.30 -13.52 6.11
CA MET A 1 2.40 -12.98 4.75
C MET A 1 1.90 -14.03 3.78
N VAL A 2 1.19 -13.60 2.74
CA VAL A 2 0.78 -14.50 1.65
C VAL A 2 2.01 -15.12 0.98
N ASP A 3 1.87 -16.31 0.40
CA ASP A 3 2.82 -16.84 -0.60
C ASP A 3 2.59 -16.05 -1.91
N PRO A 4 3.44 -15.05 -2.24
CA PRO A 4 3.13 -14.07 -3.26
C PRO A 4 3.72 -14.48 -4.62
N ASP A 5 2.91 -14.34 -5.67
CA ASP A 5 3.38 -14.47 -7.06
C ASP A 5 4.16 -13.24 -7.54
N TYR A 6 4.06 -12.12 -6.82
CA TYR A 6 4.78 -10.88 -7.08
C TYR A 6 5.04 -10.11 -5.80
N VAL A 7 6.23 -9.53 -5.69
CA VAL A 7 6.59 -8.58 -4.64
C VAL A 7 7.38 -7.42 -5.25
N ASP A 8 7.07 -6.20 -4.83
CA ASP A 8 7.99 -5.07 -4.96
C ASP A 8 8.18 -4.35 -3.62
N CYS A 9 9.31 -3.66 -3.52
CA CYS A 9 9.69 -2.91 -2.34
C CYS A 9 10.35 -1.61 -2.80
N PHE A 10 9.88 -0.50 -2.22
CA PHE A 10 10.44 0.82 -2.45
C PHE A 10 10.83 1.42 -1.11
N ARG A 11 11.97 2.09 -1.09
CA ARG A 11 12.53 2.73 0.09
C ARG A 11 12.89 4.17 -0.26
N LEU A 12 12.53 5.08 0.63
CA LEU A 12 12.94 6.47 0.61
C LEU A 12 13.71 6.76 1.90
N ALA A 13 14.93 7.28 1.79
CA ALA A 13 15.68 7.72 2.96
C ALA A 13 15.00 8.95 3.58
N THR A 14 14.81 8.94 4.89
CA THR A 14 14.19 10.04 5.63
C THR A 14 15.27 10.78 6.40
N VAL A 15 15.20 12.11 6.42
CA VAL A 15 16.21 12.97 7.07
C VAL A 15 15.77 13.40 8.47
N GLU A 16 14.50 13.17 8.83
CA GLU A 16 13.91 13.60 10.10
C GLU A 16 13.25 12.42 10.86
N PRO A 17 13.33 12.41 12.20
CA PRO A 17 12.76 11.36 13.03
C PRO A 17 11.27 11.14 12.75
N ALA A 18 10.81 9.89 12.88
CA ALA A 18 9.42 9.54 12.64
C ALA A 18 8.47 10.09 13.73
N THR A 19 8.04 11.35 13.59
CA THR A 19 6.95 11.91 14.43
C THR A 19 5.58 11.34 14.09
N TRP A 20 5.45 10.74 12.90
CA TRP A 20 4.23 10.10 12.44
C TRP A 20 4.27 8.61 12.77
N SER A 21 3.13 8.05 13.20
CA SER A 21 3.00 6.60 13.31
C SER A 21 2.90 5.94 11.92
N PRO A 22 3.28 4.66 11.78
CA PRO A 22 3.10 3.92 10.54
C PRO A 22 1.65 3.93 10.03
N GLU A 23 0.66 3.88 10.94
CA GLU A 23 -0.75 3.97 10.56
C GLU A 23 -1.10 5.34 9.97
N ARG A 24 -0.64 6.43 10.58
CA ARG A 24 -0.87 7.79 10.05
C ARG A 24 -0.24 7.93 8.67
N TRP A 25 0.99 7.45 8.51
CA TRP A 25 1.68 7.42 7.22
C TRP A 25 0.85 6.66 6.17
N ALA A 26 0.38 5.45 6.51
CA ALA A 26 -0.40 4.61 5.61
C ALA A 26 -1.74 5.25 5.22
N ARG A 27 -2.41 5.92 6.16
CA ARG A 27 -3.64 6.67 5.89
C ARG A 27 -3.37 7.81 4.93
N THR A 28 -2.36 8.65 5.16
CA THR A 28 -2.05 9.74 4.22
C THR A 28 -1.69 9.21 2.83
N ALA A 29 -0.89 8.14 2.74
CA ALA A 29 -0.54 7.51 1.48
C ALA A 29 -1.76 6.96 0.72
N LEU A 30 -2.60 6.16 1.40
CA LEU A 30 -3.64 5.36 0.75
C LEU A 30 -5.02 6.05 0.73
N ASP A 31 -5.39 6.74 1.81
CA ASP A 31 -6.65 7.49 1.90
C ASP A 31 -6.55 8.81 1.14
N ASP A 32 -5.50 9.60 1.37
CA ASP A 32 -5.45 10.99 0.87
C ASP A 32 -4.80 11.09 -0.52
N ILE A 33 -3.58 10.56 -0.67
CA ILE A 33 -2.79 10.71 -1.91
C ILE A 33 -3.29 9.77 -3.00
N ALA A 34 -3.36 8.46 -2.72
CA ALA A 34 -3.90 7.50 -3.69
C ALA A 34 -5.40 7.74 -3.91
N GLY A 35 -6.16 7.94 -2.82
CA GLY A 35 -7.53 8.40 -2.80
C GLY A 35 -8.45 7.72 -3.84
N ALA A 36 -9.25 8.52 -4.53
CA ALA A 36 -10.24 8.04 -5.50
C ALA A 36 -9.61 7.23 -6.66
N LYS A 37 -8.41 7.61 -7.11
CA LYS A 37 -7.68 6.91 -8.17
C LYS A 37 -7.24 5.52 -7.69
N GLY A 38 -6.71 5.43 -6.48
CA GLY A 38 -6.39 4.17 -5.80
C GLY A 38 -7.63 3.28 -5.68
N GLN A 39 -8.73 3.83 -5.17
CA GLN A 39 -10.00 3.10 -5.03
C GLN A 39 -10.51 2.52 -6.35
N PHE A 40 -10.42 3.27 -7.46
CA PHE A 40 -10.78 2.77 -8.78
C PHE A 40 -9.92 1.58 -9.19
N ILE A 41 -8.60 1.68 -9.04
CA ILE A 41 -7.68 0.58 -9.36
C ILE A 41 -7.97 -0.64 -8.50
N TRP A 42 -8.10 -0.48 -7.18
CA TRP A 42 -8.29 -1.59 -6.26
C TRP A 42 -9.64 -2.29 -6.44
N ARG A 43 -10.74 -1.54 -6.50
CA ARG A 43 -12.10 -2.12 -6.55
C ARG A 43 -12.50 -2.58 -7.95
N VAL A 44 -12.14 -1.81 -8.98
CA VAL A 44 -12.62 -2.07 -10.35
C VAL A 44 -11.63 -2.90 -11.15
N VAL A 45 -10.35 -2.51 -11.14
CA VAL A 45 -9.34 -3.19 -11.97
C VAL A 45 -8.85 -4.48 -11.32
N LEU A 46 -8.57 -4.44 -10.01
CA LEU A 46 -8.06 -5.58 -9.25
C LEU A 46 -9.18 -6.42 -8.61
N GLY A 47 -10.41 -5.89 -8.54
CA GLY A 47 -11.56 -6.60 -7.97
C GLY A 47 -11.41 -6.90 -6.48
N LEU A 48 -10.65 -6.09 -5.75
CA LEU A 48 -10.46 -6.20 -4.31
C LEU A 48 -11.73 -5.80 -3.56
N ARG A 49 -12.06 -6.57 -2.52
CA ARG A 49 -13.18 -6.26 -1.63
C ARG A 49 -12.67 -5.37 -0.50
N LEU A 50 -12.92 -4.07 -0.63
CA LEU A 50 -12.56 -3.07 0.37
C LEU A 50 -13.79 -2.66 1.19
N ALA A 51 -13.58 -2.36 2.47
CA ALA A 51 -14.60 -1.91 3.41
C ALA A 51 -14.30 -0.48 3.91
N PRO A 52 -14.70 0.57 3.17
CA PRO A 52 -14.42 1.97 3.53
C PRO A 52 -15.07 2.36 4.86
N GLY A 53 -14.39 3.20 5.64
CA GLY A 53 -14.93 3.80 6.87
C GLY A 53 -14.95 2.89 8.09
N ALA A 54 -14.49 1.63 8.00
CA ALA A 54 -14.34 0.77 9.16
C ALA A 54 -13.09 1.16 9.98
N PRO A 55 -13.15 1.16 11.33
CA PRO A 55 -12.05 1.64 12.19
C PRO A 55 -10.72 0.92 11.95
N ASP A 56 -10.77 -0.40 11.77
CA ASP A 56 -9.61 -1.25 11.51
C ASP A 56 -9.23 -1.34 10.03
N HIS A 57 -9.50 -0.27 9.27
CA HIS A 57 -9.16 -0.21 7.85
C HIS A 57 -8.45 1.09 7.49
N VAL A 58 -7.53 0.99 6.54
CA VAL A 58 -6.87 2.11 5.86
C VAL A 58 -7.29 2.08 4.40
N ALA A 59 -7.98 3.11 3.91
CA ALA A 59 -8.55 3.13 2.55
C ALA A 59 -9.43 1.91 2.23
N GLY A 60 -10.07 1.34 3.25
CA GLY A 60 -10.86 0.12 3.14
C GLY A 60 -10.06 -1.18 3.01
N TRP A 61 -8.72 -1.13 3.09
CA TRP A 61 -7.86 -2.29 3.32
C TRP A 61 -7.87 -2.64 4.79
N ARG A 62 -8.06 -3.91 5.12
CA ARG A 62 -8.10 -4.36 6.52
C ARG A 62 -6.72 -4.26 7.12
N ILE A 63 -6.60 -3.67 8.31
CA ILE A 63 -5.36 -3.70 9.07
C ILE A 63 -5.17 -5.12 9.60
N ALA A 64 -4.15 -5.80 9.09
CA ALA A 64 -3.81 -7.15 9.48
C ALA A 64 -3.01 -7.16 10.78
N GLU A 65 -2.12 -6.19 10.93
CA GLU A 65 -1.17 -6.13 12.03
C GLU A 65 -0.58 -4.72 12.18
N ARG A 66 -0.27 -4.35 13.42
CA ARG A 66 0.31 -3.06 13.79
C ARG A 66 1.51 -3.31 14.70
N ALA A 67 2.58 -2.58 14.47
CA ALA A 67 3.77 -2.56 15.31
C ALA A 67 4.31 -1.11 15.40
N PRO A 68 5.25 -0.83 16.31
CA PRO A 68 5.76 0.53 16.51
C PRO A 68 6.33 1.17 15.25
N SER A 69 7.05 0.41 14.43
CA SER A 69 7.72 0.89 13.21
C SER A 69 7.08 0.38 11.91
N TRP A 70 6.00 -0.39 11.97
CA TRP A 70 5.36 -0.88 10.75
C TRP A 70 3.88 -1.19 10.90
N ILE A 71 3.17 -1.17 9.78
CA ILE A 71 1.77 -1.58 9.67
C ILE A 71 1.59 -2.44 8.43
N ARG A 72 0.81 -3.52 8.56
CA ARG A 72 0.42 -4.36 7.44
C ARG A 72 -1.07 -4.25 7.21
N VAL A 73 -1.45 -3.93 5.98
CA VAL A 73 -2.84 -3.91 5.54
C VAL A 73 -3.02 -4.92 4.41
N GLU A 74 -4.21 -5.50 4.33
CA GLU A 74 -4.51 -6.54 3.36
C GLU A 74 -5.91 -6.40 2.79
N ALA A 75 -6.08 -6.89 1.57
CA ALA A 75 -7.37 -7.03 0.93
C ALA A 75 -7.37 -8.27 0.05
N THR A 76 -8.51 -8.97 0.02
CA THR A 76 -8.74 -10.11 -0.86
C THR A 76 -9.84 -9.78 -1.84
N GLY A 77 -9.64 -10.18 -3.09
CA GLY A 77 -10.55 -9.95 -4.19
C GLY A 77 -10.88 -11.21 -4.97
N TRP A 78 -11.58 -11.03 -6.08
CA TRP A 78 -11.84 -12.14 -7.00
C TRP A 78 -10.61 -12.50 -7.86
N LEU A 79 -9.83 -11.49 -8.26
CA LEU A 79 -8.69 -11.66 -9.16
C LEU A 79 -7.38 -11.95 -8.40
N ILE A 80 -7.15 -11.23 -7.29
CA ILE A 80 -5.93 -11.27 -6.49
C ILE A 80 -6.23 -11.12 -4.98
N ALA A 81 -5.24 -11.45 -4.16
CA ALA A 81 -5.08 -10.90 -2.82
C ALA A 81 -3.85 -10.00 -2.79
N GLY A 82 -3.93 -8.89 -2.07
CA GLY A 82 -2.85 -7.93 -1.88
C GLY A 82 -2.55 -7.73 -0.40
N GLU A 83 -1.26 -7.64 -0.08
CA GLU A 83 -0.76 -7.14 1.19
C GLU A 83 0.12 -5.92 0.93
N ILE A 84 -0.03 -4.89 1.75
CA ILE A 84 0.84 -3.73 1.77
C ILE A 84 1.45 -3.64 3.17
N LEU A 85 2.77 -3.67 3.24
CA LEU A 85 3.52 -3.43 4.46
C LEU A 85 4.20 -2.06 4.34
N VAL A 86 3.88 -1.18 5.27
CA VAL A 86 4.58 0.10 5.44
C VAL A 86 5.51 -0.05 6.62
N HIS A 87 6.79 0.25 6.42
CA HIS A 87 7.76 0.42 7.48
C HIS A 87 8.18 1.88 7.56
N LEU A 88 8.24 2.42 8.76
CA LEU A 88 8.70 3.75 9.05
C LEU A 88 9.62 3.71 10.26
N ASP A 89 10.88 4.09 10.07
CA ASP A 89 11.84 4.35 11.14
C ASP A 89 12.50 5.72 10.92
N ASP A 90 13.56 6.00 11.69
CA ASP A 90 14.26 7.29 11.65
C ASP A 90 15.16 7.45 10.40
N GLU A 91 15.52 6.35 9.73
CA GLU A 91 16.43 6.35 8.59
C GLU A 91 15.70 6.25 7.25
N TYR A 92 14.58 5.52 7.20
CA TYR A 92 13.81 5.35 5.97
C TYR A 92 12.32 5.11 6.19
N ALA A 93 11.56 5.50 5.16
CA ALA A 93 10.23 4.98 4.91
C ALA A 93 10.32 3.91 3.81
N SER A 94 9.60 2.80 3.96
CA SER A 94 9.47 1.83 2.89
C SER A 94 8.06 1.27 2.76
N MET A 95 7.72 0.90 1.53
CA MET A 95 6.46 0.25 1.21
C MET A 95 6.74 -1.01 0.40
N VAL A 96 6.26 -2.14 0.91
CA VAL A 96 6.27 -3.44 0.23
C VAL A 96 4.86 -3.75 -0.22
N THR A 97 4.69 -4.08 -1.50
CA THR A 97 3.42 -4.60 -2.03
C THR A 97 3.63 -6.04 -2.44
N ALA A 98 2.90 -6.95 -1.81
CA ALA A 98 2.89 -8.37 -2.13
C ALA A 98 1.54 -8.76 -2.74
N VAL A 99 1.57 -9.48 -3.86
CA VAL A 99 0.37 -9.89 -4.60
C VAL A 99 0.37 -11.37 -4.84
N ARG A 100 -0.76 -12.00 -4.49
CA ARG A 100 -1.07 -13.39 -4.81
C ARG A 100 -2.19 -13.44 -5.85
N TYR A 101 -2.00 -14.21 -6.89
CA TYR A 101 -2.97 -14.41 -7.95
C TYR A 101 -3.99 -15.48 -7.55
N HIS A 102 -5.27 -15.24 -7.87
CA HIS A 102 -6.32 -16.24 -7.68
C HIS A 102 -6.79 -16.86 -9.00
N ARG A 103 -6.56 -16.17 -10.12
CA ARG A 103 -7.09 -16.56 -11.43
C ARG A 103 -6.04 -16.37 -12.53
N ARG A 104 -6.13 -17.18 -13.60
CA ARG A 104 -5.25 -17.10 -14.78
C ARG A 104 -5.06 -15.70 -15.38
N PRO A 105 -6.09 -14.84 -15.54
CA PRO A 105 -5.86 -13.49 -16.07
C PRO A 105 -5.08 -12.56 -15.13
N ALA A 106 -4.99 -12.88 -13.83
CA ALA A 106 -4.37 -12.01 -12.82
C ALA A 106 -2.92 -11.65 -13.17
N ALA A 107 -2.13 -12.62 -13.63
CA ALA A 107 -0.75 -12.39 -14.01
C ALA A 107 -0.61 -11.37 -15.16
N ARG A 108 -1.54 -11.37 -16.13
CA ARG A 108 -1.53 -10.41 -17.25
C ARG A 108 -1.96 -9.02 -16.80
N VAL A 109 -3.04 -8.93 -16.03
CA VAL A 109 -3.54 -7.66 -15.49
C VAL A 109 -2.49 -7.03 -14.59
N TRP A 110 -1.90 -7.83 -13.68
CA TRP A 110 -0.86 -7.36 -12.79
C TRP A 110 0.42 -6.97 -13.54
N ARG A 111 0.84 -7.70 -14.57
CA ARG A 111 2.01 -7.31 -15.38
C ARG A 111 1.85 -5.90 -15.96
N ALA A 112 0.68 -5.55 -16.49
CA ALA A 112 0.41 -4.20 -16.98
C ALA A 112 0.39 -3.17 -15.84
N LEU A 113 -0.33 -3.46 -14.75
CA LEU A 113 -0.43 -2.56 -13.60
C LEU A 113 0.90 -2.36 -12.87
N SER A 114 1.78 -3.36 -12.83
CA SER A 114 3.09 -3.30 -12.16
C SER A 114 4.00 -2.23 -12.77
N GLY A 115 3.82 -1.90 -14.06
CA GLY A 115 4.54 -0.80 -14.71
C GLY A 115 4.08 0.57 -14.21
N ILE A 116 2.78 0.72 -13.94
CA ILE A 116 2.19 1.94 -13.36
C ILE A 116 2.56 2.02 -11.88
N HIS A 117 2.42 0.91 -11.15
CA HIS A 117 2.75 0.81 -9.72
C HIS A 117 4.20 1.21 -9.43
N ARG A 118 5.16 0.71 -10.24
CA ARG A 118 6.58 1.05 -10.11
C ARG A 118 6.93 2.53 -10.29
N LYS A 119 6.04 3.32 -10.90
CA LYS A 119 6.19 4.78 -11.00
C LYS A 119 5.43 5.50 -9.89
N ALA A 120 4.21 5.07 -9.62
CA ALA A 120 3.32 5.72 -8.68
C ALA A 120 3.78 5.58 -7.22
N VAL A 121 4.42 4.46 -6.85
CA VAL A 121 4.85 4.24 -5.46
C VAL A 121 5.99 5.17 -5.05
N PRO A 122 7.09 5.31 -5.83
CA PRO A 122 8.11 6.31 -5.53
C PRO A 122 7.54 7.73 -5.38
N GLU A 123 6.67 8.16 -6.31
CA GLU A 123 6.00 9.46 -6.24
C GLU A 123 5.17 9.61 -4.96
N LEU A 124 4.45 8.56 -4.56
CA LEU A 124 3.70 8.52 -3.31
C LEU A 124 4.61 8.63 -2.08
N LEU A 125 5.77 7.97 -2.08
CA LEU A 125 6.74 8.09 -0.97
C LEU A 125 7.22 9.53 -0.83
N ASP A 126 7.59 10.17 -1.95
CA ASP A 126 8.07 11.55 -1.99
C ASP A 126 6.99 12.55 -1.52
N GLU A 127 5.73 12.36 -1.94
CA GLU A 127 4.62 13.22 -1.54
C GLU A 127 4.31 13.12 -0.03
N VAL A 128 4.26 11.91 0.53
CA VAL A 128 4.04 11.74 1.98
C VAL A 128 5.19 12.34 2.78
N ASP A 129 6.43 12.14 2.33
CA ASP A 129 7.61 12.69 2.98
C ASP A 129 7.64 14.22 2.94
N ALA A 130 7.20 14.83 1.83
CA ALA A 130 7.02 16.28 1.74
C ALA A 130 5.95 16.82 2.69
N LEU A 131 4.89 16.06 2.99
CA LEU A 131 3.87 16.42 3.98
C LEU A 131 4.37 16.26 5.41
N ARG A 132 5.26 15.29 5.68
CA ARG A 132 5.85 15.07 7.01
C ARG A 132 6.78 16.20 7.45
N ARG A 133 7.46 16.85 6.51
CA ARG A 133 8.36 17.99 6.76
C ARG A 133 7.66 19.34 6.99
N ARG A 134 6.33 19.39 6.88
CA ARG A 134 5.53 20.60 7.10
C ARG A 134 4.97 20.64 8.51
#